data_AF-A0A923I6Y9-F1
#
_entry.id   AF-A0A923I6Y9-F1
#
_cell.length_a   1.000
_cell.length_b   1.000
_cell.length_c   1.000
_cell.angle_alpha   90.00
_cell.angle_beta   90.00
_cell.angle_gamma   90.00
#
_symmetry.space_group_name_H-M   'P 1'
#
loop_
_entity.id
_entity.type
_entity.pdbx_description
1 polymer ?
#
loop_
_entity_poly.entity_id
_entity_poly.type
_entity_poly.pdbx_seq_one_letter_code
_entity_poly.pdbx_strand_id
1 'polypeptide(L)'
;MNRVGLAAYIAETYHAEKDCPWAKYPNYEVFRHANNHKWFALVMDVPKVKLGAQGEGLLDVVNLKCDPIMVGSLRSRSGFFPAYHMNKESWITVALDGSVPDDMIKMLLDMSFHATAATIKKRRIPGDAQ
;
A
#
# COMPACT_ATOMS: atom_id res chain seq x y z
N MET A 1 3.67 -12.00 7.01
CA MET A 1 2.36 -12.16 6.33
C MET A 1 2.62 -12.44 4.86
N ASN A 2 1.80 -13.27 4.21
CA ASN A 2 1.89 -13.53 2.76
C ASN A 2 0.75 -12.84 1.98
N ARG A 3 0.78 -12.91 0.64
CA ARG A 3 -0.24 -12.31 -0.25
C ARG A 3 -1.67 -12.71 0.10
N VAL A 4 -1.92 -14.01 0.31
CA VAL A 4 -3.26 -14.53 0.59
C VAL A 4 -3.77 -14.01 1.94
N GLY A 5 -2.92 -14.03 2.97
CA GLY A 5 -3.25 -13.50 4.29
C GLY A 5 -3.52 -12.00 4.26
N LEU A 6 -2.75 -11.23 3.49
CA LEU A 6 -2.99 -9.80 3.30
C LEU A 6 -4.35 -9.53 2.66
N ALA A 7 -4.68 -10.24 1.58
CA ALA A 7 -5.95 -10.07 0.88
C ALA A 7 -7.15 -10.44 1.78
N ALA A 8 -7.07 -11.54 2.52
CA ALA A 8 -8.10 -11.94 3.49
C ALA A 8 -8.30 -10.87 4.57
N TYR A 9 -7.20 -10.37 5.15
CA TYR A 9 -7.25 -9.31 6.15
C TYR A 9 -7.88 -8.02 5.61
N ILE A 10 -7.56 -7.64 4.37
CA ILE A 10 -8.16 -6.44 3.75
C ILE A 10 -9.68 -6.60 3.56
N ALA A 11 -10.11 -7.76 3.08
CA ALA A 11 -11.53 -8.05 2.87
C ALA A 11 -12.32 -8.03 4.19
N GLU A 12 -11.76 -8.62 5.26
CA GLU A 12 -12.40 -8.67 6.58
C GLU A 12 -12.44 -7.31 7.27
N THR A 13 -11.36 -6.53 7.19
CA THR A 13 -11.19 -5.29 7.96
C THR A 13 -11.77 -4.07 7.27
N TYR A 14 -11.57 -3.95 5.95
CA TYR A 14 -11.91 -2.74 5.18
C TYR A 14 -13.06 -2.96 4.19
N HIS A 15 -13.58 -4.19 4.10
CA HIS A 15 -14.63 -4.59 3.15
C HIS A 15 -14.29 -4.19 1.71
N ALA A 16 -13.02 -4.31 1.35
CA ALA A 16 -12.49 -3.98 0.03
C ALA A 16 -12.07 -5.24 -0.72
N GLU A 17 -12.48 -5.34 -1.98
CA GLU A 17 -12.06 -6.41 -2.88
C GLU A 17 -10.84 -5.99 -3.70
N LYS A 18 -10.17 -6.98 -4.30
CA LYS A 18 -9.03 -6.76 -5.18
C LYS A 18 -9.49 -6.54 -6.62
N ASP A 19 -8.88 -5.56 -7.27
CA ASP A 19 -9.00 -5.32 -8.71
C ASP A 19 -7.70 -5.71 -9.42
N CYS A 20 -7.79 -6.29 -10.63
CA CYS A 20 -6.63 -6.58 -11.48
C CYS A 20 -6.65 -5.68 -12.73
N PRO A 21 -6.26 -4.39 -12.64
CA PRO A 21 -6.49 -3.43 -13.72
C PRO A 21 -5.60 -3.66 -14.95
N TRP A 22 -4.58 -4.52 -14.87
CA TRP A 22 -3.65 -4.78 -15.95
C TRP A 22 -3.76 -6.23 -16.46
N ALA A 23 -4.34 -6.42 -17.64
CA ALA A 23 -4.46 -7.75 -18.27
C ALA A 23 -3.10 -8.46 -18.47
N LYS A 24 -2.03 -7.69 -18.73
CA LYS A 24 -0.66 -8.22 -18.89
C LYS A 24 -0.03 -8.67 -17.56
N TYR A 25 -0.51 -8.15 -16.43
CA TYR A 25 0.02 -8.42 -15.10
C TYR A 25 -1.13 -8.86 -14.18
N PRO A 26 -1.69 -10.07 -14.38
CA PRO A 26 -2.86 -10.52 -13.62
C PRO A 26 -2.59 -10.65 -12.12
N ASN A 27 -1.33 -10.83 -11.72
CA ASN A 27 -0.90 -10.91 -10.33
C ASN A 27 -0.70 -9.53 -9.67
N TYR A 28 -0.89 -8.44 -10.42
CA TYR A 28 -0.83 -7.09 -9.88
C TYR A 28 -2.24 -6.69 -9.45
N GLU A 29 -2.44 -6.68 -8.13
CA GLU A 29 -3.74 -6.55 -7.49
C GLU A 29 -3.79 -5.20 -6.77
N VAL A 30 -4.87 -4.45 -6.95
CA VAL A 30 -5.08 -3.14 -6.34
C VAL A 30 -6.25 -3.22 -5.39
N PHE A 31 -6.13 -2.63 -4.21
CA PHE A 31 -7.23 -2.40 -3.29
C PHE A 31 -7.53 -0.90 -3.20
N ARG A 32 -8.82 -0.55 -3.29
CA ARG A 32 -9.29 0.83 -3.41
C ARG A 32 -10.47 1.08 -2.49
N HIS A 33 -10.64 2.35 -2.10
CA HIS A 33 -11.85 2.77 -1.41
C HIS A 33 -13.07 2.70 -2.34
N ALA A 34 -14.18 2.14 -1.85
CA ALA A 34 -15.42 2.07 -2.61
C ALA A 34 -15.98 3.47 -2.98
N ASN A 35 -15.75 4.47 -2.14
CA ASN A 35 -16.37 5.80 -2.27
C ASN A 35 -15.61 6.78 -3.17
N ASN A 36 -14.30 6.63 -3.34
CA ASN A 36 -13.45 7.60 -4.04
C ASN A 36 -12.47 6.94 -5.03
N HIS A 37 -12.47 5.61 -5.11
CA HIS A 37 -11.64 4.78 -5.98
C HIS A 37 -10.12 5.00 -5.87
N LYS A 38 -9.65 5.70 -4.83
CA LYS A 38 -8.23 5.86 -4.55
C LYS A 38 -7.66 4.57 -4.01
N TRP A 39 -6.45 4.26 -4.45
CA TRP A 39 -5.75 3.05 -4.06
C TRP A 39 -5.15 3.26 -2.68
N PHE A 40 -5.24 2.24 -1.84
CA PHE A 40 -4.57 2.22 -0.54
C PHE A 40 -3.60 1.04 -0.42
N ALA A 41 -3.69 0.04 -1.29
CA ALA A 41 -2.68 -1.02 -1.41
C ALA A 41 -2.54 -1.45 -2.86
N LEU A 42 -1.31 -1.76 -3.27
CA LEU A 42 -0.98 -2.36 -4.56
C LEU A 42 -0.06 -3.55 -4.32
N VAL A 43 -0.54 -4.75 -4.57
CA VAL A 43 0.21 -6.01 -4.41
C VAL A 43 0.79 -6.44 -5.75
N MET A 44 2.05 -6.84 -5.77
CA MET A 44 2.79 -7.20 -6.98
C MET A 44 3.78 -8.33 -6.70
N ASP A 45 4.10 -9.13 -7.71
CA ASP A 45 5.21 -10.06 -7.75
C ASP A 45 6.40 -9.42 -8.52
N VAL A 46 7.40 -8.94 -7.79
CA VAL A 46 8.49 -8.14 -8.37
C VAL A 46 9.81 -8.92 -8.32
N PRO A 47 10.62 -8.94 -9.39
CA PRO A 47 11.96 -9.52 -9.33
C PRO A 47 12.80 -8.88 -8.23
N LYS A 48 13.41 -9.70 -7.36
CA LYS A 48 14.21 -9.24 -6.21
C LYS A 48 15.30 -8.25 -6.60
N VAL A 49 15.97 -8.50 -7.73
CA VAL A 49 16.99 -7.61 -8.30
C VAL A 49 16.47 -6.19 -8.57
N LYS A 50 15.20 -6.03 -8.96
CA LYS A 50 14.60 -4.70 -9.20
C LYS A 50 14.31 -3.93 -7.92
N LEU A 51 14.22 -4.63 -6.79
CA LEU A 51 14.05 -4.04 -5.46
C LEU A 51 15.39 -3.77 -4.77
N GLY A 52 16.50 -4.24 -5.33
CA GLY A 52 17.81 -4.25 -4.66
C GLY A 52 17.91 -5.30 -3.54
N ALA A 53 17.02 -6.29 -3.53
CA ALA A 53 17.05 -7.41 -2.61
C ALA A 53 18.06 -8.48 -3.06
N GLN A 54 18.64 -9.21 -2.10
CA GLN A 54 19.56 -10.31 -2.35
C GLN A 54 18.81 -11.56 -2.87
N GLY A 55 19.49 -12.31 -3.74
CA GLY A 55 18.99 -13.56 -4.32
C GLY A 55 18.21 -13.39 -5.62
N GLU A 56 17.80 -14.52 -6.20
CA GLU A 56 17.08 -14.61 -7.47
C GLU A 56 15.58 -14.85 -7.25
N GLY A 57 14.79 -14.63 -8.31
CA GLY A 57 13.36 -14.89 -8.33
C GLY A 57 12.47 -13.67 -8.04
N LEU A 58 11.16 -13.96 -7.91
CA LEU A 58 10.12 -12.97 -7.61
C LEU A 58 9.92 -12.86 -6.09
N LEU A 59 9.51 -11.67 -5.65
CA LEU A 59 9.10 -11.39 -4.30
C LEU A 59 7.70 -10.77 -4.35
N ASP A 60 6.76 -11.36 -3.62
CA ASP A 60 5.48 -10.72 -3.36
C ASP A 60 5.68 -9.52 -2.44
N VAL A 61 5.17 -8.38 -2.88
CA VAL A 61 5.28 -7.11 -2.17
C VAL A 61 3.95 -6.38 -2.17
N VAL A 62 3.78 -5.48 -1.20
CA VAL A 62 2.70 -4.49 -1.19
C VAL A 62 3.26 -3.08 -1.14
N ASN A 63 2.77 -2.21 -2.02
CA ASN A 63 2.95 -0.78 -1.92
C ASN A 63 1.87 -0.18 -1.03
N LEU A 64 2.29 0.61 -0.04
CA LEU A 64 1.41 1.30 0.89
C LEU A 64 1.75 2.79 0.92
N LYS A 65 0.73 3.65 0.99
CA LYS A 65 0.92 5.08 1.21
C LYS A 65 1.44 5.27 2.63
N CYS A 66 2.51 6.05 2.76
CA CYS A 66 3.22 6.22 4.01
C CYS A 66 3.67 7.68 4.15
N ASP A 67 3.68 8.18 5.39
CA ASP A 67 4.16 9.53 5.67
C ASP A 67 5.65 9.64 5.28
N PRO A 68 6.07 10.69 4.55
CA PRO A 68 7.47 10.90 4.18
C PRO A 68 8.45 10.82 5.36
N ILE A 69 8.04 11.25 6.56
CA ILE A 69 8.86 11.18 7.78
C ILE A 69 9.14 9.71 8.16
N MET A 70 8.16 8.83 8.00
CA MET A 70 8.31 7.41 8.31
C MET A 70 9.09 6.65 7.24
N VAL A 71 8.90 6.99 5.97
CA VAL A 71 9.54 6.30 4.82
C VAL A 71 11.06 6.18 5.01
N GLY A 72 11.72 7.25 5.46
CA GLY A 72 13.17 7.24 5.72
C GLY A 72 13.57 6.19 6.77
N SER A 73 12.88 6.17 7.90
CA SER A 73 13.16 5.24 9.01
C SER A 73 12.89 3.77 8.65
N LEU A 74 11.87 3.51 7.84
CA LEU A 74 11.44 2.16 7.48
C LEU A 74 12.40 1.52 6.48
N ARG A 75 12.94 2.29 5.54
CA ARG A 75 13.87 1.81 4.51
C ARG A 75 15.20 1.27 5.06
N SER A 76 15.53 1.58 6.31
CA SER A 76 16.71 1.02 7.00
C SER A 76 16.45 -0.36 7.62
N ARG A 77 15.22 -0.87 7.55
CA ARG A 77 14.80 -2.15 8.12
C ARG A 77 14.67 -3.21 7.02
N SER A 78 14.92 -4.48 7.39
CA SER A 78 14.72 -5.61 6.48
C SER A 78 13.26 -5.70 6.02
N GLY A 79 13.06 -6.08 4.76
CA GLY A 79 11.72 -6.23 4.16
C GLY A 79 11.06 -4.93 3.70
N PHE A 80 11.75 -3.78 3.80
CA PHE A 80 11.27 -2.49 3.30
C PHE A 80 12.14 -1.96 2.16
N PHE A 81 11.52 -1.51 1.08
CA PHE A 81 12.20 -1.01 -0.11
C PHE A 81 11.62 0.33 -0.54
N PRO A 82 12.36 1.13 -1.35
CA PRO A 82 11.76 2.26 -2.06
C PRO A 82 10.50 1.82 -2.82
N ALA A 83 9.52 2.70 -2.93
CA ALA A 83 8.29 2.41 -3.67
C ALA A 83 8.59 1.95 -5.11
N TYR A 84 8.04 0.79 -5.50
CA TYR A 84 8.15 0.27 -6.86
C TYR A 84 6.97 0.77 -7.70
N HIS A 85 7.20 1.39 -8.85
CA HIS A 85 6.17 2.06 -9.68
C HIS A 85 5.38 3.24 -9.06
N MET A 86 5.47 3.48 -7.74
CA MET A 86 4.78 4.57 -7.05
C MET A 86 5.76 5.69 -6.63
N ASN A 87 5.23 6.83 -6.19
CA ASN A 87 6.05 7.94 -5.70
C ASN A 87 6.83 7.52 -4.43
N LYS A 88 8.17 7.53 -4.51
CA LYS A 88 9.09 7.05 -3.46
C LYS A 88 9.13 7.90 -2.18
N GLU A 89 8.56 9.11 -2.20
CA GLU A 89 8.50 10.01 -1.05
C GLU A 89 7.25 9.76 -0.19
N SER A 90 6.17 9.26 -0.80
CA SER A 90 4.87 9.11 -0.13
C SER A 90 4.32 7.68 -0.15
N TRP A 91 5.09 6.74 -0.69
CA TRP A 91 4.77 5.32 -0.72
C TRP A 91 6.00 4.51 -0.32
N ILE A 92 5.75 3.29 0.15
CA ILE A 92 6.80 2.33 0.50
C ILE A 92 6.42 0.94 -0.01
N THR A 93 7.41 0.18 -0.45
CA THR A 93 7.25 -1.24 -0.81
C THR A 93 7.58 -2.09 0.42
N VAL A 94 6.70 -3.02 0.78
CA VAL A 94 6.88 -3.95 1.91
C VAL A 94 6.85 -5.39 1.42
N ALA A 95 7.80 -6.21 1.87
CA ALA A 95 7.88 -7.63 1.56
C ALA A 95 6.77 -8.44 2.23
N LEU A 96 6.20 -9.41 1.50
CA LEU A 96 5.20 -10.36 1.97
C LEU A 96 5.78 -11.79 2.08
N ASP A 97 7.02 -11.91 2.51
CA ASP A 97 7.77 -13.18 2.67
C ASP A 97 7.96 -13.58 4.15
N GLY A 98 7.37 -12.84 5.08
CA GLY A 98 7.53 -13.04 6.52
C GLY A 98 8.71 -12.30 7.16
N SER A 99 9.51 -11.56 6.40
CA SER A 99 10.60 -10.73 6.94
C SER A 99 10.11 -9.53 7.76
N VAL A 100 8.88 -9.06 7.51
CA VAL A 100 8.22 -7.97 8.24
C VAL A 100 7.14 -8.55 9.15
N PRO A 101 7.09 -8.18 10.46
CA PRO A 101 6.05 -8.62 11.37
C PRO A 101 4.65 -8.25 10.87
N ASP A 102 3.70 -9.17 11.02
CA ASP A 102 2.33 -9.01 10.53
C ASP A 102 1.65 -7.75 11.07
N ASP A 103 1.83 -7.45 12.35
CA ASP A 103 1.22 -6.27 12.98
C ASP A 103 1.77 -4.96 12.43
N MET A 104 3.03 -4.94 11.98
CA MET A 104 3.62 -3.79 11.30
C MET A 104 2.98 -3.58 9.92
N ILE A 105 2.74 -4.66 9.18
CA ILE A 105 2.07 -4.61 7.87
C ILE A 105 0.63 -4.10 8.06
N LYS A 106 -0.10 -4.62 9.05
CA LYS A 106 -1.47 -4.19 9.37
C LYS A 106 -1.53 -2.72 9.75
N MET A 107 -0.61 -2.25 10.59
CA MET A 107 -0.50 -0.84 10.99
C MET A 107 -0.25 0.07 9.78
N LEU A 108 0.71 -0.27 8.91
CA LEU A 108 1.01 0.53 7.72
C LEU A 108 -0.15 0.53 6.71
N LEU A 109 -0.85 -0.59 6.61
CA LEU A 109 -2.04 -0.72 5.78
C LEU A 109 -3.17 0.18 6.28
N ASP A 110 -3.41 0.19 7.59
CA ASP A 110 -4.41 1.07 8.22
C ASP A 110 -4.08 2.55 8.01
N MET A 111 -2.80 2.91 8.19
CA MET A 111 -2.32 4.26 7.88
C MET A 111 -2.54 4.63 6.41
N SER A 112 -2.22 3.73 5.49
CA SER A 112 -2.41 3.94 4.06
C SER A 112 -3.88 4.11 3.69
N PHE A 113 -4.76 3.29 4.28
CA PHE A 113 -6.21 3.37 4.12
C PHE A 113 -6.73 4.75 4.55
N HIS A 114 -6.37 5.21 5.75
CA HIS A 114 -6.76 6.52 6.25
C HIS A 114 -6.18 7.68 5.42
N ALA A 115 -4.91 7.60 5.03
CA ALA A 115 -4.23 8.64 4.23
C ALA A 115 -4.79 8.81 2.81
N THR A 116 -5.60 7.85 2.35
CA THR A 116 -6.21 7.83 1.00
C THR A 116 -7.73 7.92 1.04
N ALA A 117 -8.33 7.87 2.22
CA ALA A 117 -9.76 8.04 2.42
C ALA A 117 -10.26 9.42 1.95
N ALA A 118 -11.56 9.52 1.67
CA ALA A 118 -12.16 10.79 1.30
C ALA A 118 -12.13 11.74 2.51
N THR A 119 -11.47 12.89 2.38
CA THR A 119 -11.60 13.95 3.37
C THR A 119 -12.98 14.59 3.23
N ILE A 120 -13.71 14.72 4.33
CA ILE A 120 -14.92 15.56 4.36
C ILE A 120 -14.44 16.98 4.06
N LYS A 121 -14.65 17.47 2.84
CA LYS A 121 -14.52 18.90 2.56
C LYS A 121 -15.55 19.60 3.44
N LYS A 122 -15.13 20.30 4.50
CA LYS A 122 -15.98 21.31 5.15
C LYS A 122 -16.44 22.24 4.04
N ARG A 123 -17.74 22.21 3.69
CA ARG A 123 -18.33 23.22 2.82
C ARG A 123 -18.06 24.57 3.51
N ARG A 124 -17.34 25.49 2.84
CA ARG A 124 -17.40 26.91 3.22
C ARG A 124 -18.86 27.29 3.07
N ILE A 125 -19.53 27.64 4.16
CA ILE A 125 -20.81 28.34 4.12
C ILE A 125 -20.50 29.69 3.47
N PRO A 126 -21.02 30.02 2.27
CA PRO A 126 -20.95 31.38 1.76
C PRO A 126 -22.02 32.17 2.50
N GLY A 127 -21.61 33.00 3.44
CA GLY A 127 -22.53 33.82 4.23
C GLY A 127 -21.79 34.48 5.35
N ASP A 128 -21.23 35.66 5.05
CA ASP A 128 -21.25 36.87 5.86
C ASP A 128 -20.36 37.90 5.18
N ALA A 129 -20.85 38.38 4.04
CA ALA A 129 -20.53 39.73 3.56
C ALA A 129 -21.79 40.56 3.84
N GLN A 130 -21.75 41.31 4.93
CA GLN A 130 -22.56 42.51 5.16
C GLN A 130 -21.62 43.70 5.13
#